data_AF-A0A0D7EHX2-F1
#
_entry.id   AF-A0A0D7EHX2-F1
#
_cell.length_a   1.000
_cell.length_b   1.000
_cell.length_c   1.000
_cell.angle_alpha   90.00
_cell.angle_beta   90.00
_cell.angle_gamma   90.00
#
_symmetry.space_group_name_H-M   'P 1'
#
loop_
_entity.id
_entity.type
_entity.pdbx_description
1 polymer ?
#
loop_
_entity_poly.entity_id
_entity_poly.type
_entity_poly.pdbx_seq_one_letter_code
_entity_poly.pdbx_strand_id
1 'polypeptide(L)'
;NPIDVPDKVLAQLGNRVQHALRAFTPRDQKAVAAAAQTFRPNPKLDTATVITELGTGEALVSFLEGNGTPAMVERVMIRPPSARIGPVTPDERQAIINASPVKGKYDTAIDSESAYEKLLARIDQNAATGGNAPAEGGILGQIGSIVGTIFGTNTPRGKLSTGQVIARDVTRTVTNKVVGGIVADLGKSMGGALGGSVGRAIVRGALGGLLRR
;
A
#
# COMPACT_ATOMS: atom_id res chain seq x y z
N ASN A 1 11.40 -22.12 -5.04
CA ASN A 1 12.27 -22.37 -6.21
C ASN A 1 13.24 -21.19 -6.28
N PRO A 2 14.56 -21.36 -6.56
CA PRO A 2 15.51 -20.24 -6.67
C PRO A 2 15.05 -19.10 -7.58
N ILE A 3 14.19 -19.38 -8.57
CA ILE A 3 13.63 -18.37 -9.48
C ILE A 3 12.57 -17.45 -8.84
N ASP A 4 12.05 -17.81 -7.66
CA ASP A 4 10.99 -17.04 -6.98
C ASP A 4 11.56 -15.82 -6.24
N VAL A 5 12.88 -15.78 -6.03
CA VAL A 5 13.56 -14.72 -5.30
C VAL A 5 14.43 -13.91 -6.28
N PRO A 6 14.33 -12.57 -6.31
CA PRO A 6 15.17 -11.75 -7.17
C PRO A 6 16.67 -11.90 -6.87
N ASP A 7 17.50 -11.89 -7.91
CA ASP A 7 18.96 -12.09 -7.80
C ASP A 7 19.64 -11.12 -6.82
N LYS A 8 19.17 -9.87 -6.76
CA LYS A 8 19.70 -8.86 -5.82
C LYS A 8 19.57 -9.28 -4.37
N VAL A 9 18.50 -9.99 -4.02
CA VAL A 9 18.26 -10.50 -2.67
C VAL A 9 19.05 -11.80 -2.46
N LEU A 10 19.04 -12.70 -3.43
CA LEU A 10 19.80 -13.96 -3.37
C LEU A 10 21.31 -13.72 -3.18
N ALA A 11 21.86 -12.68 -3.81
CA ALA A 11 23.26 -12.30 -3.67
C ALA A 11 23.64 -11.88 -2.24
N GLN A 12 22.67 -11.43 -1.43
CA GLN A 12 22.90 -11.06 -0.04
C GLN A 12 22.78 -12.24 0.93
N LEU A 13 22.25 -13.37 0.49
CA LEU A 13 22.10 -14.57 1.31
C LEU A 13 23.39 -15.39 1.28
N GLY A 14 24.18 -15.28 2.34
CA GLY A 14 25.42 -16.04 2.51
C GLY A 14 25.20 -17.49 2.94
N ASN A 15 24.14 -17.75 3.73
CA ASN A 15 23.78 -19.09 4.16
C ASN A 15 22.79 -19.71 3.18
N ARG A 16 23.08 -20.93 2.74
CA ARG A 16 22.28 -21.62 1.72
C ARG A 16 21.88 -23.00 2.21
N VAL A 17 20.58 -23.24 2.18
CA VAL A 17 19.96 -24.55 2.46
C VAL A 17 19.02 -24.86 1.30
N GLN A 18 19.46 -25.75 0.42
CA GLN A 18 18.72 -26.10 -0.78
C GLN A 18 18.22 -27.54 -0.69
N HIS A 19 16.90 -27.67 -0.64
CA HIS A 19 16.23 -28.97 -0.77
C HIS A 19 16.20 -29.40 -2.23
N ALA A 20 15.77 -30.65 -2.44
CA ALA A 20 15.60 -31.25 -3.76
C ALA A 20 14.93 -30.31 -4.76
N LEU A 21 15.59 -30.08 -5.90
CA LEU A 21 15.01 -29.38 -7.03
C LEU A 21 14.62 -30.41 -8.09
N ARG A 22 13.35 -30.36 -8.50
CA ARG A 22 12.84 -31.20 -9.59
C ARG A 22 12.82 -30.37 -10.87
N ALA A 23 13.57 -30.81 -11.86
CA ALA A 23 13.62 -30.17 -13.17
C ALA A 23 12.80 -30.95 -14.18
N PHE A 24 11.63 -30.41 -14.54
CA PHE A 24 10.73 -31.02 -15.53
C PHE A 24 10.77 -30.30 -16.88
N THR A 25 11.28 -29.06 -16.89
CA THR A 25 11.44 -28.25 -18.10
C THR A 25 12.90 -27.90 -18.37
N PRO A 26 13.29 -27.55 -19.61
CA PRO A 26 14.64 -27.05 -19.91
C PRO A 26 15.00 -25.79 -19.13
N ARG A 27 14.01 -24.97 -18.77
CA ARG A 27 14.21 -23.78 -17.93
C ARG A 27 14.62 -24.19 -16.51
N ASP A 28 13.98 -25.21 -15.95
CA ASP A 28 14.30 -25.71 -14.62
C ASP A 28 15.69 -26.36 -14.60
N GLN A 29 16.07 -27.10 -15.64
CA GLN A 29 17.41 -27.68 -15.74
C GLN A 29 18.51 -26.61 -15.68
N LYS A 30 18.31 -25.48 -16.39
CA LYS A 30 19.22 -24.33 -16.30
C LYS A 30 19.25 -23.72 -14.91
N ALA A 31 18.09 -23.59 -14.27
CA ALA A 31 18.00 -23.07 -12.91
C ALA A 31 18.70 -23.98 -11.89
N VAL A 32 18.58 -25.30 -12.03
CA VAL A 32 19.28 -26.29 -11.21
C VAL A 32 20.79 -26.19 -11.39
N ALA A 33 21.26 -26.12 -12.64
CA ALA A 33 22.67 -25.96 -12.94
C ALA A 33 23.25 -24.66 -12.36
N ALA A 34 22.52 -23.54 -12.52
CA ALA A 34 22.90 -22.26 -11.93
C ALA A 34 22.94 -22.32 -10.39
N ALA A 35 21.94 -22.94 -9.76
CA ALA A 35 21.90 -23.12 -8.31
C ALA A 35 23.09 -23.97 -7.81
N ALA A 36 23.43 -25.06 -8.50
CA ALA A 36 24.56 -25.92 -8.15
C ALA A 36 25.91 -25.17 -8.21
N GLN A 37 26.10 -24.30 -9.21
CA GLN A 37 27.33 -23.50 -9.37
C GLN A 37 27.52 -22.44 -8.27
N THR A 38 26.44 -22.07 -7.57
CA THR A 38 26.53 -21.05 -6.52
C THR A 38 27.09 -21.56 -5.19
N PHE A 39 27.22 -22.88 -5.05
CA PHE A 39 27.81 -23.51 -3.87
C PHE A 39 29.32 -23.57 -3.99
N ARG A 40 30.01 -23.53 -2.85
CA ARG A 40 31.44 -23.81 -2.82
C ARG A 40 31.68 -25.27 -3.22
N PRO A 41 32.50 -25.55 -4.24
CA PRO A 41 32.67 -26.91 -4.76
C PRO A 41 33.30 -27.83 -3.72
N ASN A 42 32.84 -29.08 -3.71
CA ASN A 42 33.36 -30.15 -2.87
C ASN A 42 33.92 -31.26 -3.77
N PRO A 43 35.21 -31.63 -3.68
CA PRO A 43 35.79 -32.68 -4.54
C PRO A 43 35.19 -34.08 -4.31
N LYS A 44 34.49 -34.28 -3.18
CA LYS A 44 33.84 -35.56 -2.84
C LYS A 44 32.40 -35.67 -3.35
N LEU A 45 31.82 -34.58 -3.83
CA LEU A 45 30.39 -34.48 -4.13
C LEU A 45 30.16 -33.63 -5.38
N ASP A 46 29.49 -34.20 -6.37
CA ASP A 46 28.97 -33.42 -7.49
C ASP A 46 27.63 -32.78 -7.12
N THR A 47 27.67 -31.48 -6.84
CA THR A 47 26.52 -30.68 -6.44
C THR A 47 25.39 -30.70 -7.48
N ALA A 48 25.73 -30.74 -8.78
CA ALA A 48 24.75 -30.67 -9.87
C ALA A 48 23.96 -31.98 -10.02
N THR A 49 24.61 -33.11 -9.77
CA THR A 49 23.95 -34.41 -9.76
C THR A 49 23.16 -34.59 -8.46
N VAL A 50 23.79 -34.37 -7.31
CA VAL A 50 23.19 -34.62 -5.99
C VAL A 50 21.92 -33.81 -5.78
N ILE A 51 21.85 -32.53 -6.19
CA ILE A 51 20.67 -31.67 -5.99
C ILE A 51 19.39 -32.24 -6.62
N THR A 52 19.53 -33.05 -7.67
CA THR A 52 18.40 -33.71 -8.35
C THR A 52 18.04 -35.05 -7.71
N GLU A 53 19.01 -35.72 -7.11
CA GLU A 53 18.86 -37.03 -6.44
C GLU A 53 18.39 -36.93 -4.99
N LEU A 54 18.41 -35.75 -4.37
CA LEU A 54 17.96 -35.55 -2.99
C LEU A 54 16.54 -36.08 -2.76
N GLY A 55 16.39 -36.84 -1.67
CA GLY A 55 15.13 -37.36 -1.17
C GLY A 55 14.43 -36.41 -0.18
N THR A 56 13.29 -36.85 0.35
CA THR A 56 12.57 -36.10 1.39
C THR A 56 13.37 -36.11 2.69
N GLY A 57 13.57 -34.94 3.29
CA GLY A 57 14.37 -34.79 4.51
C GLY A 57 15.87 -34.60 4.26
N GLU A 58 16.30 -34.54 3.01
CA GLU A 58 17.68 -34.23 2.64
C GLU A 58 17.82 -32.83 2.05
N ALA A 59 18.98 -32.21 2.28
CA ALA A 59 19.32 -30.92 1.69
C ALA A 59 20.83 -30.80 1.42
N LEU A 60 21.17 -29.93 0.48
CA LEU A 60 22.52 -29.40 0.32
C LEU A 60 22.65 -28.13 1.16
N VAL A 61 23.68 -28.09 2.00
CA VAL A 61 23.88 -27.02 2.96
C VAL A 61 25.28 -26.43 2.81
N SER A 62 25.34 -25.11 2.83
CA SER A 62 26.56 -24.32 2.87
C SER A 62 26.33 -23.12 3.77
N PHE A 63 27.02 -23.09 4.91
CA PHE A 63 26.98 -21.98 5.85
C PHE A 63 28.24 -21.12 5.76
N LEU A 64 28.18 -19.88 6.22
CA LEU A 64 29.37 -19.06 6.39
C LEU A 64 30.18 -19.51 7.60
N GLU A 65 31.50 -19.60 7.43
CA GLU A 65 32.47 -19.80 8.51
C GLU A 65 32.72 -18.49 9.27
N GLY A 66 33.48 -18.53 10.37
CA GLY A 66 33.67 -17.39 11.28
C GLY A 66 34.32 -16.15 10.64
N ASN A 67 35.00 -16.31 9.50
CA ASN A 67 35.60 -15.27 8.68
C ASN A 67 34.67 -14.79 7.53
N GLY A 68 33.43 -15.28 7.46
CA GLY A 68 32.49 -14.97 6.39
C GLY A 68 32.74 -15.71 5.06
N THR A 69 33.67 -16.68 5.00
CA THR A 69 33.80 -17.53 3.81
C THR A 69 32.76 -18.65 3.82
N PRO A 70 32.10 -18.95 2.71
CA PRO A 70 31.23 -20.12 2.62
C PRO A 70 32.00 -21.41 2.88
N ALA A 71 31.47 -22.27 3.75
CA ALA A 71 31.93 -23.62 3.97
C ALA A 71 31.74 -24.49 2.71
N MET A 72 32.42 -25.64 2.65
CA MET A 72 32.17 -26.62 1.58
C MET A 72 30.72 -27.10 1.63
N VAL A 73 30.12 -27.31 0.46
CA VAL A 73 28.77 -27.86 0.38
C VAL A 73 28.76 -29.32 0.81
N GLU A 74 27.78 -29.68 1.64
CA GLU A 74 27.57 -31.05 2.11
C GLU A 74 26.11 -31.46 1.94
N ARG A 75 25.91 -32.76 1.70
CA ARG A 75 24.58 -33.40 1.76
C ARG A 75 24.29 -33.74 3.22
N VAL A 76 23.21 -33.19 3.76
CA VAL A 76 22.83 -33.36 5.16
C VAL A 76 21.38 -33.84 5.29
N MET A 77 21.09 -34.52 6.39
CA MET A 77 19.75 -34.87 6.82
C MET A 77 19.18 -33.75 7.69
N ILE A 78 17.95 -33.32 7.39
CA ILE A 78 17.24 -32.32 8.17
C ILE A 78 16.46 -33.02 9.27
N ARG A 79 16.69 -32.57 10.50
CA ARG A 79 15.91 -33.02 11.66
C ARG A 79 14.45 -32.58 11.49
N PRO A 80 13.48 -33.51 11.58
CA PRO A 80 12.07 -33.14 11.50
C PRO A 80 11.69 -32.23 12.69
N PRO A 81 10.70 -31.34 12.52
CA PRO A 81 10.22 -30.51 13.62
C PRO A 81 9.65 -31.39 14.73
N SER A 82 9.91 -31.02 15.98
CA SER A 82 9.33 -31.68 17.17
C SER A 82 7.90 -31.22 17.48
N ALA A 83 7.36 -30.30 16.68
CA ALA A 83 6.02 -29.75 16.86
C ALA A 83 5.01 -30.49 15.98
N ARG A 84 3.75 -30.59 16.45
CA ARG A 84 2.64 -31.05 15.63
C ARG A 84 2.40 -30.04 14.51
N ILE A 85 2.53 -30.50 13.26
CA ILE A 85 2.12 -29.73 12.10
C ILE A 85 0.60 -29.92 11.93
N GLY A 86 -0.17 -28.86 12.12
CA GLY A 86 -1.62 -28.85 11.96
C GLY A 86 -2.32 -27.93 12.94
N PRO A 87 -3.60 -27.59 12.71
CA PRO A 87 -4.36 -26.76 13.63
C PRO A 87 -4.50 -27.45 14.99
N VAL A 88 -4.52 -26.65 16.06
CA VAL A 88 -4.88 -27.11 17.40
C VAL A 88 -6.35 -27.54 17.41
N THR A 89 -6.70 -28.63 18.09
CA THR A 89 -8.11 -29.00 18.21
C THR A 89 -8.85 -27.97 19.08
N PRO A 90 -10.18 -27.80 18.91
CA PRO A 90 -10.95 -26.91 19.76
C PRO A 90 -10.77 -27.21 21.26
N ASP A 91 -10.71 -28.50 21.62
CA ASP A 91 -10.57 -28.94 23.01
C ASP A 91 -9.20 -28.61 23.60
N GLU A 92 -8.11 -28.89 22.86
CA GLU A 92 -6.76 -28.51 23.26
C GLU A 92 -6.62 -26.99 23.39
N ARG A 93 -7.22 -26.24 22.46
CA ARG A 93 -7.23 -24.77 22.51
C ARG A 93 -7.95 -24.27 23.76
N GLN A 94 -9.11 -24.84 24.08
CA GLN A 94 -9.87 -24.47 25.26
C GLN A 94 -9.12 -24.79 26.55
N ALA A 95 -8.43 -25.94 26.62
CA ALA A 95 -7.59 -26.31 27.75
C ALA A 95 -6.44 -25.31 27.96
N ILE A 96 -5.76 -24.89 26.89
CA ILE A 96 -4.68 -23.89 26.95
C ILE A 96 -5.22 -22.53 27.40
N ILE A 97 -6.36 -22.09 26.87
CA ILE A 97 -7.02 -20.84 27.29
C ILE A 97 -7.40 -20.91 28.77
N ASN A 98 -7.93 -22.04 29.22
CA ASN A 98 -8.32 -22.25 30.62
C ASN A 98 -7.13 -22.24 31.58
N ALA A 99 -5.95 -22.65 31.13
CA ALA A 99 -4.71 -22.64 31.90
C ALA A 99 -3.98 -21.28 31.88
N SER A 100 -4.45 -20.33 31.06
CA SER A 100 -3.79 -19.03 30.88
C SER A 100 -3.90 -18.15 32.14
N PRO A 101 -2.82 -17.47 32.57
CA PRO A 101 -2.86 -16.56 33.73
C PRO A 101 -3.71 -15.31 33.49
N VAL A 102 -4.06 -15.02 32.23
CA VAL A 102 -4.92 -13.88 31.84
C VAL A 102 -6.34 -14.29 31.46
N LYS A 103 -6.72 -15.55 31.74
CA LYS A 103 -8.09 -16.01 31.54
C LYS A 103 -9.09 -15.06 32.20
N GLY A 104 -10.16 -14.72 31.49
CA GLY A 104 -11.20 -13.81 31.95
C GLY A 104 -10.92 -12.34 31.70
N LYS A 105 -9.66 -11.93 31.47
CA LYS A 105 -9.32 -10.52 31.21
C LYS A 105 -9.54 -10.11 29.76
N TYR A 106 -9.30 -11.03 28.82
CA TYR A 106 -9.36 -10.77 27.37
C TYR A 106 -10.33 -11.72 26.64
N ASP A 107 -11.20 -12.39 27.37
CA ASP A 107 -12.09 -13.42 26.82
C ASP A 107 -13.24 -12.80 26.00
N THR A 108 -13.67 -11.59 26.36
CA THR A 108 -14.69 -10.84 25.64
C THR A 108 -14.05 -9.97 24.56
N ALA A 109 -14.33 -10.29 23.30
CA ALA A 109 -14.01 -9.40 22.19
C ALA A 109 -14.83 -8.11 22.34
N ILE A 110 -14.16 -6.97 22.45
CA ILE A 110 -14.80 -5.66 22.45
C ILE A 110 -14.74 -5.15 21.01
N ASP A 111 -15.89 -5.12 20.35
CA ASP A 111 -16.03 -4.46 19.07
C ASP A 111 -16.31 -2.97 19.32
N SER A 112 -15.34 -2.12 19.00
CA SER A 112 -15.46 -0.68 19.21
C SER A 112 -16.08 -0.03 17.98
N GLU A 113 -17.11 0.81 18.18
CA GLU A 113 -17.68 1.61 17.10
C GLU A 113 -16.59 2.38 16.34
N SER A 114 -16.47 2.08 15.06
CA SER A 114 -15.49 2.69 14.17
C SER A 114 -15.82 4.15 13.91
N ALA A 115 -14.79 4.95 13.61
CA ALA A 115 -14.99 6.34 13.19
C ALA A 115 -15.89 6.44 11.95
N TYR A 116 -15.83 5.44 11.06
CA TYR A 116 -16.66 5.36 9.87
C TYR A 116 -18.15 5.22 10.21
N GLU A 117 -18.51 4.30 11.11
CA GLU A 117 -19.90 4.11 11.55
C GLU A 117 -20.45 5.35 12.25
N LYS A 118 -19.63 6.01 13.09
CA LYS A 118 -20.00 7.27 13.74
C LYS A 118 -20.22 8.41 12.74
N LEU A 119 -19.44 8.46 11.66
CA LEU A 119 -19.59 9.47 10.61
C LEU A 119 -20.82 9.19 9.75
N LEU A 120 -21.09 7.93 9.40
CA LEU A 120 -22.28 7.53 8.67
C LEU A 120 -23.55 7.86 9.46
N ALA A 121 -23.60 7.50 10.74
CA ALA A 121 -24.71 7.83 11.62
C ALA A 121 -24.98 9.34 11.71
N ARG A 122 -23.93 10.18 11.70
CA ARG A 122 -24.08 11.65 11.67
C ARG A 122 -24.62 12.16 10.34
N ILE A 123 -24.23 11.55 9.22
CA ILE A 123 -24.75 11.91 7.89
C ILE A 123 -26.23 11.53 7.81
N ASP A 124 -26.60 10.35 8.27
CA ASP A 124 -27.98 9.87 8.28
C ASP A 124 -28.87 10.69 9.22
N GLN A 125 -28.36 11.07 10.40
CA GLN A 125 -29.05 11.98 11.33
C GLN A 125 -29.26 13.37 10.71
N ASN A 126 -28.24 13.93 10.05
CA ASN A 126 -28.35 15.23 9.39
C ASN A 126 -29.28 15.20 8.16
N ALA A 127 -29.35 14.08 7.44
CA ALA A 127 -30.29 13.88 6.35
C ALA A 127 -31.73 13.76 6.86
N ALA A 128 -31.95 13.17 8.04
CA ALA A 128 -33.27 13.05 8.67
C ALA A 128 -33.76 14.38 9.27
N THR A 129 -32.87 15.27 9.73
CA THR A 129 -33.24 16.60 10.26
C THR A 129 -33.25 17.72 9.21
N GLY A 130 -32.86 17.44 7.97
CA GLY A 130 -32.70 18.42 6.89
C GLY A 130 -33.94 18.68 6.02
N GLY A 131 -35.15 18.56 6.58
CA GLY A 131 -36.40 18.62 5.81
C GLY A 131 -37.56 19.33 6.52
N ASN A 132 -37.31 20.50 7.14
CA ASN A 132 -38.30 21.59 7.32
C ASN A 132 -37.75 22.65 8.29
N ALA A 133 -37.04 23.65 7.78
CA ALA A 133 -36.92 24.94 8.44
C ALA A 133 -37.18 26.03 7.38
N PRO A 134 -38.22 26.87 7.53
CA PRO A 134 -38.50 27.94 6.57
C PRO A 134 -37.32 28.91 6.52
N ALA A 135 -37.00 29.38 5.31
CA ALA A 135 -35.99 30.40 5.09
C ALA A 135 -36.40 31.71 5.77
N GLU A 136 -35.77 32.03 6.90
CA GLU A 136 -35.78 33.38 7.45
C GLU A 136 -34.71 34.21 6.73
N GLY A 137 -35.19 35.16 5.94
CA GLY A 137 -34.40 36.17 5.24
C GLY A 137 -33.67 37.09 6.21
N GLY A 138 -32.49 36.65 6.65
CA GLY A 138 -31.51 37.49 7.33
C GLY A 138 -30.41 37.95 6.36
N ILE A 139 -29.76 39.06 6.72
CA ILE A 139 -28.71 39.81 6.01
C ILE A 139 -27.59 38.92 5.41
N LEU A 140 -27.40 37.70 5.92
CA LEU A 140 -26.49 36.69 5.39
C LEU A 140 -26.91 36.16 3.99
N GLY A 141 -28.21 36.17 3.66
CA GLY A 141 -28.73 35.77 2.35
C GLY A 141 -28.37 36.76 1.23
N GLN A 142 -28.28 38.06 1.55
CA GLN A 142 -27.78 39.06 0.60
C GLN A 142 -26.29 38.90 0.33
N ILE A 143 -25.48 38.59 1.36
CA ILE A 143 -24.05 38.31 1.20
C ILE A 143 -23.84 37.01 0.40
N GLY A 144 -24.64 35.97 0.65
CA GLY A 144 -24.64 34.73 -0.14
C GLY A 144 -25.02 34.95 -1.61
N SER A 145 -25.94 35.88 -1.90
CA SER A 145 -26.34 36.22 -3.27
C SER A 145 -25.23 36.95 -4.06
N ILE A 146 -24.41 37.74 -3.38
CA ILE A 146 -23.29 38.49 -3.97
C ILE A 146 -22.08 37.57 -4.19
N VAL A 147 -21.81 36.63 -3.27
CA VAL A 147 -20.76 35.61 -3.46
C VAL A 147 -21.14 34.63 -4.57
N GLY A 148 -22.41 34.24 -4.68
CA GLY A 148 -22.89 33.33 -5.72
C GLY A 148 -22.90 33.92 -7.13
N THR A 149 -22.99 35.25 -7.27
CA THR A 149 -22.88 35.94 -8.57
C THR A 149 -21.44 36.10 -9.05
N ILE A 150 -20.47 36.20 -8.13
CA ILE A 150 -19.03 36.28 -8.46
C ILE A 150 -18.43 34.90 -8.76
N PHE A 151 -18.91 33.85 -8.07
CA PHE A 151 -18.43 32.47 -8.27
C PHE A 151 -19.33 31.61 -9.18
N GLY A 152 -20.32 32.21 -9.85
CA GLY A 152 -21.13 31.54 -10.87
C GLY A 152 -22.05 30.43 -10.35
N THR A 153 -22.31 30.38 -9.05
CA THR A 153 -23.13 29.32 -8.43
C THR A 153 -24.61 29.66 -8.29
N ASN A 154 -25.04 30.85 -8.75
CA ASN A 154 -26.43 31.27 -8.65
C ASN A 154 -27.01 31.75 -9.99
N THR A 155 -27.22 30.81 -10.91
CA THR A 155 -28.09 31.04 -12.07
C THR A 155 -29.49 30.52 -11.74
N PRO A 156 -30.56 31.33 -11.84
CA PRO A 156 -31.92 30.87 -11.59
C PRO A 156 -32.29 29.77 -12.61
N ARG A 157 -32.95 28.71 -12.12
CA ARG A 157 -33.54 27.66 -12.95
C ARG A 157 -34.59 28.27 -13.90
N GLY A 158 -34.18 28.51 -15.14
CA GLY A 158 -35.05 28.86 -16.26
C GLY A 158 -34.66 28.03 -17.47
N LYS A 159 -35.58 27.11 -17.86
CA LYS A 159 -35.66 26.30 -19.10
C LYS A 159 -34.35 26.16 -19.91
N LEU A 160 -33.71 24.99 -19.77
CA LEU A 160 -32.53 24.62 -20.54
C LEU A 160 -32.89 24.42 -22.02
N SER A 161 -32.11 25.05 -22.90
CA SER A 161 -32.13 24.81 -24.35
C SER A 161 -31.34 23.53 -24.69
N THR A 162 -31.82 22.80 -25.70
CA THR A 162 -31.40 21.46 -26.16
C THR A 162 -29.89 21.30 -26.39
N GLY A 163 -29.14 22.38 -26.59
CA GLY A 163 -27.68 22.35 -26.74
C GLY A 163 -26.88 22.10 -25.45
N GLN A 164 -27.42 22.39 -24.27
CA GLN A 164 -26.69 22.27 -22.99
C GLN A 164 -26.75 20.87 -22.34
N VAL A 165 -27.57 19.95 -22.87
CA VAL A 165 -27.68 18.58 -22.35
C VAL A 165 -26.55 17.70 -22.90
N ILE A 166 -26.12 17.94 -24.14
CA ILE A 166 -25.12 17.09 -24.84
C ILE A 166 -23.70 17.27 -24.26
N ALA A 167 -23.37 18.46 -23.74
CA ALA A 167 -22.08 18.72 -23.12
C ALA A 167 -21.85 17.97 -21.80
N ARG A 168 -22.93 17.46 -21.16
CA ARG A 168 -22.86 16.84 -19.83
C ARG A 168 -22.58 15.34 -19.86
N ASP A 169 -22.82 14.68 -20.99
CA ASP A 169 -22.58 13.23 -21.16
C ASP A 169 -21.15 12.89 -21.58
N VAL A 170 -20.40 13.86 -22.12
CA VAL A 170 -18.98 13.66 -22.49
C VAL A 170 -18.06 13.73 -21.26
N THR A 171 -18.49 14.36 -20.17
CA THR A 171 -17.66 14.58 -18.97
C THR A 171 -17.58 13.37 -18.02
N ARG A 172 -18.46 12.36 -18.13
CA ARG A 172 -18.46 11.20 -17.21
C ARG A 172 -17.57 10.02 -17.62
N THR A 173 -16.97 10.04 -18.81
CA THR A 173 -16.21 8.88 -19.31
C THR A 173 -14.68 9.08 -19.24
N VAL A 174 -14.19 10.25 -18.82
CA VAL A 174 -12.75 10.52 -18.72
C VAL A 174 -12.35 10.97 -17.31
N THR A 175 -12.67 10.16 -16.31
CA THR A 175 -12.18 10.42 -14.93
C THR A 175 -11.61 9.19 -14.23
N ASN A 176 -11.63 7.99 -14.85
CA ASN A 176 -11.11 6.75 -14.25
C ASN A 176 -9.85 6.17 -14.93
N LYS A 177 -9.12 6.94 -15.74
CA LYS A 177 -7.76 6.58 -16.15
C LYS A 177 -6.92 7.84 -16.27
N VAL A 178 -5.71 7.79 -15.70
CA VAL A 178 -4.69 8.85 -15.63
C VAL A 178 -4.81 9.79 -14.42
N VAL A 179 -4.72 9.23 -13.22
CA VAL A 179 -4.14 9.92 -12.05
C VAL A 179 -2.75 9.32 -11.87
N GLY A 180 -1.74 9.95 -12.46
CA GLY A 180 -0.36 9.46 -12.43
C GLY A 180 0.42 9.91 -13.67
N GLY A 181 0.89 11.17 -13.65
CA GLY A 181 1.92 11.64 -14.58
C GLY A 181 1.50 12.66 -15.63
N ILE A 182 1.01 13.85 -15.23
CA ILE A 182 1.26 15.11 -15.96
C ILE A 182 1.33 16.25 -14.92
N VAL A 183 2.42 16.29 -14.12
CA VAL A 183 2.77 17.49 -13.32
C VAL A 183 4.19 17.98 -13.66
N ALA A 184 5.00 17.19 -14.36
CA ALA A 184 6.39 17.55 -14.66
C ALA A 184 6.59 18.39 -15.95
N ASP A 185 5.63 18.43 -16.89
CA ASP A 185 5.85 19.11 -18.19
C ASP A 185 5.08 20.41 -18.40
N LEU A 186 4.18 20.80 -17.49
CA LEU A 186 3.49 22.10 -17.58
C LEU A 186 4.25 23.23 -16.86
N GLY A 187 5.23 22.87 -16.01
CA GLY A 187 6.05 23.82 -15.26
C GLY A 187 7.19 24.48 -16.06
N LYS A 188 7.38 24.14 -17.34
CA LYS A 188 8.54 24.60 -18.14
C LYS A 188 8.23 25.53 -19.31
N SER A 189 6.98 25.91 -19.57
CA SER A 189 6.64 26.74 -20.74
C SER A 189 5.93 28.07 -20.46
N MET A 190 5.72 28.47 -19.20
CA MET A 190 5.08 29.75 -18.88
C MET A 190 5.82 30.51 -17.76
N GLY A 191 7.15 30.60 -17.88
CA GLY A 191 7.98 31.47 -17.06
C GLY A 191 8.69 32.47 -17.97
N GLY A 192 8.07 33.62 -18.25
CA GLY A 192 8.67 34.64 -19.09
C GLY A 192 7.77 35.84 -19.30
N ALA A 193 8.17 36.96 -18.69
CA ALA A 193 7.58 38.31 -18.76
C ALA A 193 6.31 38.54 -17.92
N LEU A 194 6.29 39.70 -17.25
CA LEU A 194 5.21 40.28 -16.42
C LEU A 194 5.24 39.98 -14.91
N GLY A 195 6.38 40.26 -14.25
CA GLY A 195 6.52 40.18 -12.78
C GLY A 195 7.18 41.41 -12.14
N GLY A 196 6.75 42.63 -12.47
CA GLY A 196 7.52 43.85 -12.15
C GLY A 196 6.87 44.95 -11.29
N SER A 197 5.55 45.04 -11.12
CA SER A 197 4.96 46.31 -10.60
C SER A 197 3.83 46.20 -9.58
N VAL A 198 3.32 45.01 -9.25
CA VAL A 198 2.15 44.87 -8.35
C VAL A 198 2.54 44.70 -6.87
N GLY A 199 3.79 44.33 -6.57
CA GLY A 199 4.23 44.01 -5.19
C GLY A 199 4.42 45.21 -4.24
N ARG A 200 4.58 46.44 -4.74
CA ARG A 200 4.90 47.62 -3.90
C ARG A 200 3.69 48.39 -3.34
N ALA A 201 2.47 48.11 -3.82
CA ALA A 201 1.26 48.77 -3.31
C ALA A 201 0.68 48.07 -2.06
N ILE A 202 0.77 46.73 -2.02
CA ILE A 202 0.15 45.92 -0.96
C ILE A 202 0.91 46.04 0.37
N VAL A 203 2.24 46.20 0.32
CA VAL A 203 3.07 46.29 1.53
C VAL A 203 2.95 47.64 2.25
N ARG A 204 2.60 48.74 1.54
CA ARG A 204 2.41 50.06 2.19
C ARG A 204 1.02 50.24 2.81
N GLY A 205 0.00 49.51 2.31
CA GLY A 205 -1.36 49.59 2.83
C GLY A 205 -1.59 48.87 4.16
N ALA A 206 -0.88 47.77 4.41
CA ALA A 206 -1.10 46.93 5.60
C ALA A 206 -0.32 47.37 6.86
N LEU A 207 0.74 48.19 6.72
CA LEU A 207 1.61 48.60 7.83
C LEU A 207 1.41 50.05 8.32
N GLY A 208 0.60 50.85 7.61
CA GLY A 208 0.31 52.25 8.00
C GLY A 208 -0.86 52.42 8.98
N GLY A 209 -1.70 51.38 9.17
CA GLY A 209 -2.90 51.44 10.01
C GLY A 209 -2.68 51.11 11.50
N LEU A 210 -1.47 50.70 11.88
CA LEU A 210 -1.16 50.18 13.23
C LEU A 210 -0.29 51.13 14.08
N LEU A 211 0.00 52.35 13.61
CA LEU A 211 0.86 53.32 14.31
C LEU A 211 0.34 54.78 14.25
N ARG A 212 -0.97 55.00 14.47
CA ARG A 212 -1.47 56.35 14.76
C ARG A 212 -2.64 56.35 15.75
N ARG A 213 -2.38 56.93 16.93
CA ARG A 213 -3.36 57.69 17.72
C ARG A 213 -3.78 58.94 16.93
#